data_AF-A0AAD3TY42-F1
#
_entry.id   AF-A0AAD3TY42-F1
#
_cell.length_a   1.000
_cell.length_b   1.000
_cell.length_c   1.000
_cell.angle_alpha   90.00
_cell.angle_beta   90.00
_cell.angle_gamma   90.00
#
_symmetry.space_group_name_H-M   'P 1'
#
loop_
_entity.id
_entity.type
_entity.pdbx_description
1 polymer ?
#
loop_
_entity_poly.entity_id
_entity_poly.type
_entity_poly.pdbx_seq_one_letter_code
_entity_poly.pdbx_strand_id
1 'polypeptide(L)'
;MKREASYEPSDEDIKPKKLKGSSSKAPGRTWTSDELDLLFTIALTGPTRANFDGKIEGRTALQCQKTWENTLLPYLHKMAREKGAKKK
;
A
#
# COMPACT_ATOMS: atom_id res chain seq x y z
N MET A 1 19.33 42.56 47.89
CA MET A 1 19.13 41.11 48.06
C MET A 1 17.86 40.70 47.32
N LYS A 2 18.01 39.72 46.42
CA LYS A 2 17.05 38.82 45.75
C LYS A 2 15.70 39.40 45.22
N ARG A 3 15.60 39.32 43.89
CA ARG A 3 14.40 39.41 43.04
C ARG A 3 13.52 38.20 43.29
N GLU A 4 12.20 38.37 43.41
CA GLU A 4 11.23 37.29 43.20
C GLU A 4 10.40 37.65 41.96
N ALA A 5 10.69 36.93 40.87
CA ALA A 5 9.91 36.98 39.64
C ALA A 5 8.70 36.06 39.81
N SER A 6 7.50 36.62 39.65
CA SER A 6 6.25 35.86 39.57
C SER A 6 6.28 35.00 38.31
N TYR A 7 6.20 33.68 38.47
CA TYR A 7 6.09 32.74 37.36
C TYR A 7 4.61 32.58 37.02
N GLU A 8 4.17 33.29 35.98
CA GLU A 8 2.87 33.03 35.35
C GLU A 8 3.00 31.81 34.43
N PRO A 9 2.20 30.74 34.61
CA PRO A 9 2.22 29.62 33.71
C PRO A 9 1.58 30.03 32.37
N SER A 10 2.39 30.08 31.32
CA SER A 10 1.96 30.38 29.95
C SER A 10 1.17 29.21 29.36
N ASP A 11 -0.09 29.45 28.99
CA ASP A 11 -1.04 28.50 28.38
C ASP A 11 -0.77 28.28 26.88
N GLU A 12 0.49 28.05 26.50
CA GLU A 12 0.90 27.92 25.11
C GLU A 12 1.57 26.56 24.87
N ASP A 13 0.76 25.50 24.68
CA ASP A 13 1.14 24.35 23.84
C ASP A 13 -0.05 23.39 23.62
N ILE A 14 -1.14 23.89 23.02
CA ILE A 14 -2.11 23.00 22.34
C ILE A 14 -1.43 22.51 21.06
N LYS A 15 -0.52 21.55 21.22
CA LYS A 15 0.03 20.76 20.12
C LYS A 15 -1.17 20.14 19.39
N PRO A 16 -1.41 20.42 18.10
CA PRO A 16 -2.45 19.72 17.37
C PRO A 16 -2.05 18.25 17.34
N LYS A 17 -2.67 17.45 18.21
CA LYS A 17 -2.60 16.00 18.16
C LYS A 17 -3.10 15.66 16.78
N LYS A 18 -2.18 15.26 15.89
CA LYS A 18 -2.53 14.64 14.61
C LYS A 18 -3.53 13.55 14.96
N LEU A 19 -4.80 13.81 14.67
CA LEU A 19 -5.85 12.82 14.75
C LEU A 19 -5.35 11.71 13.84
N LYS A 20 -4.78 10.67 14.45
CA LYS A 20 -4.57 9.38 13.79
C LYS A 20 -5.98 8.98 13.46
N GLY A 21 -6.41 9.36 12.26
CA GLY A 21 -7.70 8.99 11.73
C GLY A 21 -7.72 7.49 11.86
N SER A 22 -8.50 6.99 12.81
CA SER A 22 -9.10 5.68 12.74
C SER A 22 -9.99 5.76 11.51
N SER A 23 -9.37 5.70 10.33
CA SER A 23 -10.08 5.43 9.10
C SER A 23 -10.63 4.05 9.34
N SER A 24 -11.91 4.01 9.71
CA SER A 24 -12.76 2.85 9.57
C SER A 24 -12.47 2.36 8.15
N LYS A 25 -11.61 1.34 8.05
CA LYS A 25 -11.18 0.81 6.75
C LYS A 25 -12.46 0.29 6.13
N ALA A 26 -13.02 1.07 5.20
CA ALA A 26 -14.03 0.56 4.31
C ALA A 26 -13.53 -0.80 3.81
N PRO A 27 -14.37 -1.85 3.81
CA PRO A 27 -13.94 -3.18 3.43
C PRO A 27 -13.20 -3.07 2.11
N GLY A 28 -11.90 -3.38 2.14
CA GLY A 28 -11.03 -3.16 1.01
C GLY A 28 -11.59 -3.93 -0.18
N ARG A 29 -11.86 -3.23 -1.29
CA ARG A 29 -12.37 -3.84 -2.53
C ARG A 29 -11.51 -5.05 -2.89
N THR A 30 -12.11 -6.23 -2.92
CA THR A 30 -11.44 -7.50 -3.24
C THR A 30 -10.99 -7.48 -4.70
N TRP A 31 -9.82 -8.06 -4.99
CA TRP A 31 -9.34 -8.21 -6.37
C TRP A 31 -10.17 -9.26 -7.10
N THR A 32 -10.72 -8.90 -8.25
CA THR A 32 -11.39 -9.88 -9.13
C THR A 32 -10.37 -10.60 -10.01
N SER A 33 -10.77 -11.74 -10.58
CA SER A 33 -9.93 -12.48 -11.53
C SER A 33 -9.57 -11.65 -12.77
N ASP A 34 -10.54 -10.89 -13.29
CA ASP A 34 -10.36 -10.02 -14.46
C ASP A 34 -9.34 -8.91 -14.19
N GLU A 35 -9.40 -8.26 -13.01
CA GLU A 35 -8.41 -7.27 -12.61
C GLU A 35 -7.00 -7.84 -12.50
N LEU A 36 -6.87 -9.07 -11.99
CA LEU A 36 -5.58 -9.73 -11.83
C LEU A 36 -4.99 -10.18 -13.18
N ASP A 37 -5.83 -10.61 -14.12
CA ASP A 37 -5.41 -10.98 -15.48
C ASP A 37 -4.93 -9.74 -16.26
N LEU A 38 -5.66 -8.63 -16.12
CA LEU A 38 -5.25 -7.35 -16.70
C LEU A 38 -3.96 -6.83 -16.07
N LEU A 39 -3.83 -6.91 -14.74
CA LEU A 39 -2.60 -6.59 -14.01
C LEU A 39 -1.41 -7.41 -14.51
N PHE A 40 -1.62 -8.71 -14.71
CA PHE A 40 -0.60 -9.61 -15.24
C PHE A 40 -0.17 -9.22 -16.65
N THR A 41 -1.12 -8.97 -17.54
CA THR A 41 -0.87 -8.55 -18.92
C THR A 41 -0.04 -7.27 -18.99
N ILE A 42 -0.35 -6.28 -18.16
CA ILE A 42 0.41 -5.03 -18.09
C ILE A 42 1.81 -5.29 -17.54
N ALA A 43 1.93 -6.12 -16.49
CA ALA A 43 3.21 -6.42 -15.88
C ALA A 43 4.18 -7.15 -16.83
N LEU A 44 3.70 -7.87 -17.85
CA LEU A 44 4.55 -8.44 -18.91
C LEU A 44 5.30 -7.37 -19.72
N THR A 45 4.71 -6.18 -19.88
CA THR A 45 5.39 -5.04 -20.52
C THR A 45 6.38 -4.34 -19.58
N GLY A 46 6.22 -4.54 -18.27
CA GLY A 46 7.08 -4.01 -17.22
C GLY A 46 6.27 -3.66 -15.97
N PRO A 47 6.58 -4.24 -14.79
CA PRO A 47 5.81 -4.04 -13.58
C PRO A 47 6.17 -2.72 -12.87
N THR A 48 5.97 -1.59 -13.54
CA THR A 48 6.25 -0.26 -13.00
C THR A 48 4.97 0.49 -12.66
N ARG A 49 5.04 1.42 -11.70
CA ARG A 49 3.87 2.26 -11.34
C ARG A 49 3.32 3.03 -12.53
N ALA A 50 4.20 3.56 -13.38
CA ALA A 50 3.80 4.31 -14.56
C ALA A 50 2.97 3.46 -15.53
N ASN A 51 3.29 2.17 -15.66
CA ASN A 51 2.54 1.25 -16.51
C ASN A 51 1.18 0.86 -15.93
N PHE A 52 1.05 0.84 -14.59
CA PHE A 52 -0.20 0.48 -13.92
C PHE A 52 -1.19 1.64 -13.77
N ASP A 53 -0.72 2.89 -13.87
CA ASP A 53 -1.56 4.07 -13.65
C ASP A 53 -2.67 4.18 -14.70
N GLY A 54 -3.92 4.32 -14.22
CA GLY A 54 -5.10 4.45 -15.06
C GLY A 54 -5.47 3.22 -15.89
N LYS A 55 -4.80 2.08 -15.72
CA LYS A 55 -5.12 0.85 -16.48
C LYS A 55 -6.20 -0.02 -15.87
N ILE A 56 -6.30 -0.02 -14.55
CA ILE A 56 -7.30 -0.81 -13.82
C ILE A 56 -8.27 0.16 -13.16
N GLU A 57 -9.53 0.11 -13.58
CA GLU A 57 -10.57 1.00 -13.04
C GLU A 57 -10.77 0.77 -11.53
N GLY A 58 -10.82 1.86 -10.78
CA GLY A 58 -11.00 1.80 -9.33
C GLY A 58 -9.80 1.24 -8.56
N ARG A 59 -8.62 1.14 -9.17
CA ARG A 59 -7.35 0.81 -8.51
C ARG A 59 -6.31 1.88 -8.77
N THR A 60 -5.48 2.13 -7.76
CA THR A 60 -4.33 3.03 -7.90
C THR A 60 -3.09 2.25 -8.35
N ALA A 61 -2.18 2.91 -9.07
CA ALA A 61 -0.90 2.32 -9.47
C ALA A 61 -0.13 1.69 -8.29
N LEU A 62 -0.24 2.28 -7.08
CA LEU A 62 0.36 1.74 -5.87
C LEU A 62 -0.29 0.42 -5.42
N GLN A 63 -1.62 0.31 -5.51
CA GLN A 63 -2.33 -0.94 -5.21
C GLN A 63 -1.94 -2.03 -6.21
N CYS A 64 -1.86 -1.70 -7.50
CA CYS A 64 -1.41 -2.59 -8.56
C CYS A 64 0.01 -3.10 -8.28
N GLN A 65 0.97 -2.21 -8.01
CA GLN A 65 2.34 -2.59 -7.70
C GLN A 65 2.42 -3.49 -6.46
N LYS A 66 1.75 -3.10 -5.37
CA LYS A 66 1.74 -3.92 -4.14
C LYS A 66 1.13 -5.30 -4.37
N THR A 67 0.10 -5.39 -5.19
CA THR A 67 -0.56 -6.67 -5.50
C THR A 67 0.32 -7.54 -6.37
N TRP A 68 1.01 -6.94 -7.35
CA TRP A 68 2.02 -7.61 -8.15
C TRP A 68 3.13 -8.22 -7.28
N GLU A 69 3.78 -7.40 -6.45
CA GLU A 69 4.93 -7.81 -5.63
C GLU A 69 4.55 -8.81 -4.52
N ASN A 70 3.42 -8.60 -3.84
CA ASN A 70 3.07 -9.40 -2.66
C ASN A 70 2.17 -10.61 -2.96
N THR A 71 1.50 -10.64 -4.11
CA THR A 71 0.52 -11.69 -4.42
C THR A 71 0.88 -12.45 -5.69
N LEU A 72 0.95 -11.78 -6.84
CA LEU A 72 1.14 -12.47 -8.12
C LEU A 72 2.56 -13.03 -8.27
N LEU A 73 3.58 -12.24 -7.99
CA LEU A 73 4.99 -12.66 -8.13
C LEU A 73 5.34 -13.88 -7.26
N PRO A 74 5.01 -13.93 -5.95
CA PRO A 74 5.27 -15.13 -5.15
C PRO A 74 4.44 -16.34 -5.60
N TYR A 75 3.20 -16.11 -6.04
CA TYR A 75 2.37 -17.20 -6.59
C TYR A 75 2.97 -17.79 -7.87
N LEU A 76 3.41 -16.95 -8.81
CA LEU A 76 4.10 -17.37 -10.03
C LEU A 76 5.40 -18.11 -9.71
N HIS A 77 6.19 -17.62 -8.76
CA HIS A 77 7.43 -18.27 -8.33
C HIS A 77 7.16 -19.67 -7.75
N LYS A 78 6.13 -19.80 -6.90
CA LYS A 78 5.70 -21.10 -6.36
C LYS A 78 5.27 -22.05 -7.49
N MET A 79 4.39 -21.60 -8.38
CA MET A 79 3.87 -22.41 -9.49
C MET A 79 4.98 -22.85 -10.45
N ALA A 80 5.94 -21.97 -10.76
CA ALA A 80 7.09 -22.30 -11.59
C ALA A 80 7.95 -23.40 -10.94
N ARG A 81 8.20 -23.29 -9.62
CA ARG A 81 8.92 -24.31 -8.85
C ARG A 81 8.18 -25.65 -8.86
N GLU A 82 6.88 -25.65 -8.60
CA GLU A 82 6.06 -26.87 -8.61
C GLU A 82 6.00 -27.52 -10.00
N LYS A 83 5.89 -26.74 -11.06
CA LYS A 83 5.92 -27.23 -12.45
C LYS A 83 7.25 -27.88 -12.79
N GLY A 84 8.36 -27.27 -12.36
CA GLY A 84 9.72 -27.82 -12.53
C GLY A 84 9.99 -29.07 -11.69
N ALA A 85 9.39 -29.16 -10.50
CA ALA A 85 9.55 -30.29 -9.59
C ALA A 85 8.85 -31.58 -10.05
N LYS A 86 7.88 -31.50 -10.97
CA LYS A 86 7.18 -32.66 -11.56
C LYS A 86 8.02 -33.47 -12.56
N LYS A 87 9.34 -33.30 -12.56
CA LYS A 87 10.28 -34.16 -13.28
C LYS A 87 11.18 -34.88 -12.29
N LYS A 88 10.73 -36.05 -11.84
CA LYS A 88 11.57 -37.18 -11.41
C LYS A 88 10.72 -38.44 -11.39
#